data_AF-A0AAQ2JHD5-F1
#
_entry.id   AF-A0AAQ2JHD5-F1
#
_cell.length_a   1.000
_cell.length_b   1.000
_cell.length_c   1.000
_cell.angle_alpha   90.00
_cell.angle_beta   90.00
_cell.angle_gamma   90.00
#
_symmetry.space_group_name_H-M   'P 1'
#
loop_
_entity.id
_entity.type
_entity.pdbx_description
1 polymer ?
#
loop_
_entity_poly.entity_id
_entity_poly.type
_entity_poly.pdbx_seq_one_letter_code
_entity_poly.pdbx_strand_id
1 'polypeptide(L)'
;MVEVFRGRGGKLEHEGAALGRIHAQANHRKALGYWLGFLKGVMASERVESAEMPPLRVEAEQFLSLLHDDDAAELIRDLDVWGNAPEEIYAILETIVGIRSREFIAADEKDEVNEFYGFCAGIACDNSITPAEVERLLSRLDSSVVLQRDSRVASLGETARRSISDRRITAEEAEDICGWIAHLVGDSATDTGLPTFGNVGVIDGALEDASRLVIPSRMFVLTGKFAIGPRKVIAEMICERGGDWKETVCGQTDYLVVAAEASRDWKHSHEGTKIIRAMELREKGGRPDLVLEPMLAKALDF
;
A
#
# COMPACT_ATOMS: atom_id res chain seq x y z
N MET A 1 -53.85 -11.13 24.52
CA MET A 1 -52.91 -10.06 24.90
C MET A 1 -51.84 -10.74 25.73
N VAL A 2 -50.83 -11.35 25.10
CA VAL A 2 -49.61 -10.70 24.61
C VAL A 2 -49.14 -11.41 23.33
N GLU A 3 -48.96 -10.67 22.24
CA GLU A 3 -48.30 -11.17 21.03
C GLU A 3 -46.78 -11.23 21.24
N VAL A 4 -46.20 -12.39 20.94
CA VAL A 4 -44.77 -12.63 20.93
C VAL A 4 -44.18 -12.02 19.65
N PHE A 5 -43.52 -10.86 19.78
CA PHE A 5 -42.77 -10.27 18.67
C PHE A 5 -41.49 -11.08 18.45
N ARG A 6 -41.54 -12.06 17.54
CA ARG A 6 -40.35 -12.67 16.93
C ARG A 6 -39.62 -11.57 16.14
N GLY A 7 -38.51 -11.07 16.68
CA GLY A 7 -37.57 -10.23 15.95
C GLY A 7 -37.04 -10.99 14.73
N ARG A 8 -37.48 -10.57 13.55
CA ARG A 8 -37.06 -11.08 12.25
C ARG A 8 -35.56 -10.91 12.08
N GLY A 9 -34.90 -11.96 11.58
CA GLY A 9 -33.55 -11.87 11.04
C GLY A 9 -33.51 -10.82 9.94
N GLY A 10 -32.96 -9.65 10.26
CA GLY A 10 -32.62 -8.65 9.27
C GLY A 10 -31.38 -9.15 8.54
N LYS A 11 -31.53 -9.55 7.28
CA LYS A 11 -30.38 -9.60 6.37
C LYS A 11 -29.79 -8.20 6.34
N LEU A 12 -28.53 -8.11 6.74
CA LEU A 12 -27.68 -6.95 6.55
C LEU A 12 -27.66 -6.64 5.04
N GLU A 13 -28.32 -5.55 4.63
CA GLU A 13 -28.34 -5.09 3.23
C GLU A 13 -26.92 -4.69 2.83
N HIS A 14 -26.41 -5.21 1.71
CA HIS A 14 -25.01 -5.12 1.25
C HIS A 14 -24.42 -3.69 1.12
N GLU A 15 -25.19 -2.62 1.39
CA GLU A 15 -24.80 -1.21 1.30
C GLU A 15 -25.35 -0.34 2.46
N GLY A 16 -25.79 -0.94 3.57
CA GLY A 16 -26.39 -0.19 4.69
C GLY A 16 -25.38 0.57 5.55
N ALA A 17 -25.75 1.76 6.05
CA ALA A 17 -24.94 2.61 6.95
C ALA A 17 -24.46 1.92 8.25
N ALA A 18 -25.05 0.79 8.62
CA ALA A 18 -24.58 -0.06 9.72
C ALA A 18 -23.38 -0.93 9.31
N LEU A 19 -23.37 -1.52 8.10
CA LEU A 19 -22.18 -2.20 7.57
C LEU A 19 -21.06 -1.21 7.28
N GLY A 20 -21.39 -0.02 6.75
CA GLY A 20 -20.39 1.04 6.55
C GLY A 20 -19.67 1.41 7.84
N ARG A 21 -20.39 1.51 8.97
CA ARG A 21 -19.79 1.79 10.30
C ARG A 21 -19.00 0.63 10.87
N ILE A 22 -19.46 -0.61 10.68
CA ILE A 22 -18.75 -1.83 11.11
C ILE A 22 -17.45 -1.99 10.30
N HIS A 23 -17.51 -1.78 8.98
CA HIS A 23 -16.34 -1.81 8.10
C HIS A 23 -15.38 -0.67 8.43
N ALA A 24 -15.87 0.54 8.76
CA ALA A 24 -15.02 1.64 9.19
C ALA A 24 -14.26 1.32 10.50
N GLN A 25 -14.92 0.75 11.51
CA GLN A 25 -14.24 0.34 12.74
C GLN A 25 -13.23 -0.78 12.51
N ALA A 26 -13.60 -1.80 11.73
CA ALA A 26 -12.70 -2.89 11.39
C ALA A 26 -11.49 -2.39 10.59
N ASN A 27 -11.70 -1.52 9.60
CA ASN A 27 -10.63 -0.97 8.78
C ASN A 27 -9.74 -0.02 9.59
N HIS A 28 -10.31 0.79 10.48
CA HIS A 28 -9.53 1.62 11.41
C HIS A 28 -8.63 0.76 12.30
N ARG A 29 -9.16 -0.34 12.86
CA ARG A 29 -8.35 -1.26 13.67
C ARG A 29 -7.19 -1.87 12.88
N LYS A 30 -7.44 -2.32 11.66
CA LYS A 30 -6.39 -2.83 10.75
C LYS A 30 -5.32 -1.76 10.50
N ALA A 31 -5.75 -0.52 10.28
CA ALA A 31 -4.86 0.62 10.06
C ALA A 31 -3.93 0.88 11.24
N LEU A 32 -4.49 0.86 12.46
CA LEU A 32 -3.71 1.02 13.70
C LEU A 32 -2.70 -0.10 13.88
N GLY A 33 -3.10 -1.35 13.59
CA GLY A 33 -2.18 -2.49 13.61
C GLY A 33 -1.05 -2.34 12.60
N TYR A 34 -1.38 -1.99 11.36
CA TYR A 34 -0.39 -1.71 10.31
C TYR A 34 0.56 -0.59 10.72
N TRP A 35 0.06 0.54 11.22
CA TRP A 35 0.90 1.67 11.60
C TRP A 35 1.89 1.31 12.71
N LEU A 36 1.41 0.64 13.75
CA LEU A 36 2.26 0.15 14.82
C LEU A 36 3.33 -0.80 14.29
N GLY A 37 2.94 -1.69 13.36
CA GLY A 37 3.86 -2.54 12.64
C GLY A 37 4.93 -1.75 11.91
N PHE A 38 4.53 -0.77 11.09
CA PHE A 38 5.41 0.06 10.28
C PHE A 38 6.49 0.75 11.13
N LEU A 39 6.08 1.41 12.22
CA LEU A 39 7.01 2.07 13.14
C LEU A 39 7.99 1.07 13.77
N LYS A 40 7.52 -0.13 14.16
CA LYS A 40 8.40 -1.20 14.65
C LYS A 40 9.36 -1.73 13.58
N GLY A 41 8.94 -1.71 12.32
CA GLY A 41 9.74 -2.12 11.17
C GLY A 41 10.91 -1.17 10.93
N VAL A 42 10.65 0.14 10.89
CA VAL A 42 11.69 1.19 10.77
C VAL A 42 12.68 1.11 11.94
N MET A 43 12.22 0.73 13.14
CA MET A 43 13.10 0.56 14.30
C MET A 43 13.82 -0.79 14.37
N ALA A 44 13.63 -1.69 13.41
CA ALA A 44 14.04 -3.09 13.55
C ALA A 44 15.56 -3.27 13.69
N SER A 45 16.36 -2.40 13.08
CA SER A 45 17.82 -2.40 13.16
C SER A 45 18.40 -1.66 14.40
N GLU A 46 17.55 -1.28 15.37
CA GLU A 46 17.90 -0.54 16.60
C GLU A 46 18.46 0.87 16.36
N ARG A 47 18.27 1.39 15.15
CA ARG A 47 18.55 2.78 14.76
C ARG A 47 17.62 3.15 13.61
N VAL A 48 17.47 4.44 13.36
CA VAL A 48 16.88 4.94 12.11
C VAL A 48 18.02 5.45 11.23
N GLU A 49 17.98 5.15 9.95
CA GLU A 49 18.90 5.66 8.95
C GLU A 49 18.34 6.92 8.28
N SER A 50 19.21 7.83 7.83
CA SER A 50 18.76 9.06 7.15
C SER A 50 17.95 8.78 5.88
N ALA A 51 18.17 7.63 5.24
CA ALA A 51 17.41 7.17 4.07
C ALA A 51 15.96 6.78 4.41
N GLU A 52 15.67 6.43 5.67
CA GLU A 52 14.33 6.05 6.14
C GLU A 52 13.47 7.26 6.52
N MET A 53 14.05 8.47 6.69
CA MET A 53 13.30 9.66 7.09
C MET A 53 12.26 10.11 6.04
N PRO A 54 12.61 10.21 4.73
CA PRO A 54 11.63 10.56 3.71
C PRO A 54 10.44 9.58 3.63
N PRO A 55 10.63 8.24 3.53
CA PRO A 55 9.49 7.33 3.48
C PRO A 55 8.68 7.29 4.79
N LEU A 56 9.33 7.41 5.95
CA LEU A 56 8.65 7.56 7.25
C LEU A 56 7.72 8.79 7.27
N ARG A 57 8.19 9.94 6.76
CA ARG A 57 7.36 11.15 6.63
C ARG A 57 6.13 10.91 5.77
N VAL A 58 6.30 10.33 4.59
CA VAL A 58 5.18 10.14 3.65
C VAL A 58 4.13 9.19 4.25
N GLU A 59 4.54 8.13 4.93
CA GLU A 59 3.59 7.23 5.61
C GLU A 59 2.87 7.97 6.75
N ALA A 60 3.58 8.78 7.55
CA ALA A 60 2.96 9.61 8.58
C ALA A 60 1.94 10.62 7.98
N GLU A 61 2.25 11.25 6.85
CA GLU A 61 1.34 12.16 6.14
C GLU A 61 0.07 11.44 5.65
N GLN A 62 0.22 10.20 5.16
CA GLN A 62 -0.92 9.36 4.76
C GLN A 62 -1.80 9.02 5.97
N PHE A 63 -1.21 8.62 7.08
CA PHE A 63 -1.92 8.32 8.32
C PHE A 63 -2.64 9.54 8.89
N LEU A 64 -2.00 10.71 8.85
CA LEU A 64 -2.64 11.97 9.23
C LEU A 64 -3.83 12.29 8.31
N SER A 65 -3.65 12.20 7.00
CA SER A 65 -4.70 12.52 6.02
C SER A 65 -5.90 11.57 6.11
N LEU A 66 -5.65 10.26 6.26
CA LEU A 66 -6.69 9.24 6.22
C LEU A 66 -7.36 9.03 7.58
N LEU A 67 -6.61 9.05 8.67
CA LEU A 67 -7.08 8.69 10.01
C LEU A 67 -7.10 9.84 11.00
N HIS A 68 -6.54 11.00 10.63
CA HIS A 68 -6.40 12.14 11.53
C HIS A 68 -5.60 11.75 12.79
N ASP A 69 -4.54 10.97 12.59
CA ASP A 69 -3.73 10.40 13.67
C ASP A 69 -2.82 11.46 14.32
N ASP A 70 -2.97 11.64 15.64
CA ASP A 70 -2.25 12.67 16.39
C ASP A 70 -0.75 12.39 16.49
N ASP A 71 -0.34 11.12 16.71
CA ASP A 71 1.09 10.78 16.77
C ASP A 71 1.74 10.93 15.39
N ALA A 72 1.02 10.66 14.30
CA ALA A 72 1.52 10.92 12.95
C ALA A 72 1.73 12.42 12.72
N ALA A 73 0.82 13.27 13.20
CA ALA A 73 1.00 14.72 13.13
C ALA A 73 2.18 15.21 14.00
N GLU A 74 2.40 14.60 15.16
CA GLU A 74 3.55 14.88 16.02
C GLU A 74 4.86 14.46 15.35
N LEU A 75 4.93 13.23 14.84
CA LEU A 75 6.09 12.70 14.15
C LEU A 75 6.49 13.57 12.94
N ILE A 76 5.52 14.09 12.16
CA ILE A 76 5.82 15.00 11.05
C ILE A 76 6.52 16.27 11.54
N ARG A 77 6.03 16.87 12.64
CA ARG A 77 6.66 18.05 13.25
C ARG A 77 8.05 17.74 13.78
N ASP A 78 8.22 16.59 14.39
CA ASP A 78 9.53 16.17 14.89
C ASP A 78 10.51 15.90 13.76
N LEU A 79 10.06 15.33 12.64
CA LEU A 79 10.88 15.18 11.43
C LEU A 79 11.28 16.53 10.82
N ASP A 80 10.44 17.58 10.95
CA ASP A 80 10.80 18.94 10.51
C ASP A 80 11.91 19.54 11.39
N VAL A 81 11.90 19.26 12.69
CA VAL A 81 12.87 19.81 13.65
C VAL A 81 14.16 18.98 13.66
N TRP A 82 14.04 17.66 13.64
CA TRP A 82 15.11 16.69 13.91
C TRP A 82 15.44 15.80 12.72
N GLY A 83 14.97 16.09 11.51
CA GLY A 83 15.18 15.25 10.32
C GLY A 83 16.65 15.01 9.92
N ASN A 84 17.59 15.74 10.51
CA ASN A 84 19.04 15.54 10.36
C ASN A 84 19.71 14.85 11.57
N ALA A 85 18.93 14.39 12.55
CA ALA A 85 19.39 13.75 13.79
C ALA A 85 18.67 12.41 13.99
N PRO A 86 19.15 11.32 13.36
CA PRO A 86 18.45 10.04 13.37
C PRO A 86 18.27 9.41 14.75
N GLU A 87 19.17 9.69 15.68
CA GLU A 87 19.10 9.21 17.06
C GLU A 87 17.91 9.83 17.81
N GLU A 88 17.61 11.11 17.56
CA GLU A 88 16.46 11.79 18.16
C GLU A 88 15.15 11.22 17.61
N ILE A 89 15.08 11.02 16.29
CA ILE A 89 13.92 10.39 15.65
C ILE A 89 13.71 8.97 16.18
N TYR A 90 14.77 8.18 16.35
CA TYR A 90 14.66 6.85 16.95
C TYR A 90 14.05 6.91 18.36
N ALA A 91 14.48 7.85 19.21
CA ALA A 91 13.94 8.00 20.57
C ALA A 91 12.45 8.44 20.58
N ILE A 92 12.05 9.28 19.63
CA ILE A 92 10.66 9.67 19.42
C ILE A 92 9.83 8.46 19.01
N LEU A 93 10.29 7.69 18.01
CA LEU A 93 9.63 6.47 17.57
C LEU A 93 9.51 5.45 18.71
N GLU A 94 10.55 5.29 19.54
CA GLU A 94 10.52 4.40 20.72
C GLU A 94 9.41 4.81 21.69
N THR A 95 9.22 6.12 21.89
CA THR A 95 8.16 6.66 22.74
C THR A 95 6.78 6.37 22.17
N ILE A 96 6.57 6.67 20.88
CA ILE A 96 5.30 6.43 20.17
C ILE A 96 4.97 4.93 20.20
N VAL A 97 5.89 4.08 19.75
CA VAL A 97 5.72 2.62 19.72
C VAL A 97 5.47 2.06 21.12
N GLY A 98 6.15 2.58 22.14
CA GLY A 98 5.97 2.17 23.53
C GLY A 98 4.58 2.47 24.08
N ILE A 99 3.99 3.60 23.72
CA ILE A 99 2.61 3.96 24.08
C ILE A 99 1.62 3.10 23.29
N ARG A 100 1.73 3.11 21.96
CA ARG A 100 0.79 2.42 21.07
C ARG A 100 0.78 0.91 21.25
N SER A 101 1.90 0.29 21.61
CA SER A 101 1.95 -1.15 21.94
C SER A 101 1.17 -1.52 23.20
N ARG A 102 0.86 -0.55 24.08
CA ARG A 102 0.01 -0.78 25.26
C ARG A 102 -1.47 -0.64 24.92
N GLU A 103 -1.78 0.21 23.94
CA GLU A 103 -3.16 0.50 23.51
C GLU A 103 -3.67 -0.51 22.49
N PHE A 104 -2.80 -0.92 21.56
CA PHE A 104 -3.10 -1.91 20.52
C PHE A 104 -2.56 -3.28 20.93
N ILE A 105 -3.44 -4.11 21.49
CA ILE A 105 -3.19 -5.53 21.71
C ILE A 105 -3.92 -6.30 20.61
N ALA A 106 -3.18 -7.10 19.84
CA ALA A 106 -3.75 -7.96 18.81
C ALA A 106 -4.80 -8.90 19.42
N ALA A 107 -6.04 -8.83 18.92
CA ALA A 107 -7.17 -9.56 19.46
C ALA A 107 -7.54 -10.78 18.61
N ASP A 108 -7.17 -10.77 17.33
CA ASP A 108 -7.42 -11.86 16.39
C ASP A 108 -6.25 -12.05 15.40
N GLU A 109 -6.35 -13.09 14.57
CA GLU A 109 -5.36 -13.42 13.54
C GLU A 109 -5.16 -12.27 12.53
N LYS A 110 -6.18 -11.45 12.27
CA LYS A 110 -6.09 -10.35 11.32
C LYS A 110 -5.27 -9.21 11.88
N ASP A 111 -5.41 -8.90 13.16
CA ASP A 111 -4.60 -7.87 13.80
C ASP A 111 -3.11 -8.23 13.74
N GLU A 112 -2.78 -9.48 14.03
CA GLU A 112 -1.40 -9.98 14.00
C GLU A 112 -0.81 -9.92 12.58
N VAL A 113 -1.60 -10.32 11.57
CA VAL A 113 -1.20 -10.26 10.17
C VAL A 113 -1.03 -8.82 9.68
N ASN A 114 -1.93 -7.90 10.03
CA ASN A 114 -1.81 -6.50 9.62
C ASN A 114 -0.62 -5.79 10.30
N GLU A 115 -0.38 -6.07 11.59
CA GLU A 115 0.83 -5.60 12.26
C GLU A 115 2.09 -6.13 11.58
N PHE A 116 2.10 -7.41 11.18
CA PHE A 116 3.24 -7.98 10.45
C PHE A 116 3.45 -7.33 9.08
N TYR A 117 2.38 -6.99 8.35
CA TYR A 117 2.51 -6.27 7.07
C TYR A 117 3.08 -4.87 7.26
N GLY A 118 2.64 -4.16 8.30
CA GLY A 118 3.26 -2.91 8.72
C GLY A 118 4.74 -3.10 8.97
N PHE A 119 5.09 -4.09 9.79
CA PHE A 119 6.47 -4.39 10.14
C PHE A 119 7.36 -4.64 8.92
N CYS A 120 6.88 -5.44 7.95
CA CYS A 120 7.59 -5.63 6.69
C CYS A 120 7.74 -4.32 5.90
N ALA A 121 6.68 -3.52 5.79
CA ALA A 121 6.72 -2.25 5.07
C ALA A 121 7.70 -1.25 5.68
N GLY A 122 7.81 -1.21 7.02
CA GLY A 122 8.79 -0.39 7.72
C GLY A 122 10.23 -0.80 7.40
N ILE A 123 10.51 -2.12 7.42
CA ILE A 123 11.83 -2.66 7.06
C ILE A 123 12.23 -2.30 5.62
N ALA A 124 11.28 -2.32 4.68
CA ALA A 124 11.56 -2.11 3.26
C ALA A 124 11.37 -0.66 2.80
N CYS A 125 11.21 0.29 3.72
CA CYS A 125 10.69 1.62 3.40
C CYS A 125 11.64 2.47 2.53
N ASP A 126 12.95 2.25 2.63
CA ASP A 126 14.00 2.92 1.86
C ASP A 126 14.61 2.03 0.75
N ASN A 127 14.07 0.83 0.55
CA ASN A 127 14.56 -0.19 -0.37
C ASN A 127 15.99 -0.71 -0.05
N SER A 128 16.47 -0.49 1.17
CA SER A 128 17.68 -1.08 1.71
C SER A 128 17.29 -2.01 2.86
N ILE A 129 17.91 -3.18 2.95
CA ILE A 129 17.64 -4.11 4.05
C ILE A 129 18.96 -4.63 4.59
N THR A 130 19.14 -4.47 5.90
CA THR A 130 20.28 -4.94 6.64
C THR A 130 20.11 -6.40 7.08
N PRO A 131 21.22 -7.14 7.30
CA PRO A 131 21.17 -8.46 7.92
C PRO A 131 20.36 -8.52 9.22
N ALA A 132 20.44 -7.46 10.04
CA ALA A 132 19.72 -7.37 11.31
C ALA A 132 18.20 -7.28 11.10
N GLU A 133 17.73 -6.50 10.12
CA GLU A 133 16.31 -6.44 9.76
C GLU A 133 15.79 -7.78 9.22
N VAL A 134 16.58 -8.49 8.41
CA VAL A 134 16.20 -9.83 7.93
C VAL A 134 16.08 -10.81 9.11
N GLU A 135 17.02 -10.79 10.04
CA GLU A 135 16.96 -11.63 11.25
C GLU A 135 15.71 -11.30 12.10
N ARG A 136 15.36 -10.02 12.23
CA ARG A 136 14.16 -9.56 12.95
C ARG A 136 12.87 -9.98 12.23
N LEU A 137 12.83 -9.88 10.90
CA LEU A 137 11.74 -10.38 10.06
C LEU A 137 11.51 -11.87 10.28
N LEU A 138 12.57 -12.67 10.19
CA LEU A 138 12.49 -14.12 10.39
C LEU A 138 12.07 -14.47 11.81
N SER A 139 12.62 -13.77 12.82
CA SER A 139 12.25 -13.95 14.22
C SER A 139 10.76 -13.67 14.45
N ARG A 140 10.21 -12.58 13.88
CA ARG A 140 8.79 -12.25 14.01
C ARG A 140 7.90 -13.30 13.32
N LEU A 141 8.28 -13.75 12.13
CA LEU A 141 7.56 -14.81 11.41
C LEU A 141 7.57 -16.12 12.20
N ASP A 142 8.72 -16.53 12.72
CA ASP A 142 8.87 -17.79 13.44
C ASP A 142 8.18 -17.77 14.82
N SER A 143 7.92 -16.58 15.37
CA SER A 143 7.21 -16.41 16.64
C SER A 143 5.71 -16.72 16.58
N SER A 144 5.11 -16.80 15.38
CA SER A 144 3.67 -16.94 15.20
C SER A 144 3.27 -18.04 14.24
N VAL A 145 2.43 -18.96 14.73
CA VAL A 145 1.82 -20.02 13.90
C VAL A 145 0.82 -19.43 12.91
N VAL A 146 0.18 -18.30 13.23
CA VAL A 146 -0.76 -17.61 12.34
C VAL A 146 -0.02 -17.11 11.10
N LEU A 147 1.11 -16.42 11.30
CA LEU A 147 1.95 -15.91 10.22
C LEU A 147 2.51 -17.03 9.34
N GLN A 148 2.94 -18.14 9.94
CA GLN A 148 3.47 -19.30 9.21
C GLN A 148 2.42 -20.02 8.34
N ARG A 149 1.13 -19.88 8.66
CA ARG A 149 0.03 -20.48 7.87
C ARG A 149 -0.32 -19.65 6.64
N ASP A 150 0.01 -18.36 6.62
CA ASP A 150 -0.16 -17.55 5.42
C ASP A 150 0.93 -17.93 4.41
N SER A 151 0.52 -18.51 3.27
CA SER A 151 1.44 -18.98 2.23
C SER A 151 2.31 -17.85 1.68
N ARG A 152 1.81 -16.61 1.64
CA ARG A 152 2.57 -15.45 1.13
C ARG A 152 3.67 -15.06 2.10
N VAL A 153 3.34 -15.03 3.40
CA VAL A 153 4.31 -14.78 4.48
C VAL A 153 5.36 -15.90 4.51
N ALA A 154 4.94 -17.15 4.35
CA ALA A 154 5.85 -18.30 4.28
C ALA A 154 6.83 -18.19 3.10
N SER A 155 6.36 -17.78 1.91
CA SER A 155 7.23 -17.56 0.74
C SER A 155 8.24 -16.43 0.95
N LEU A 156 7.83 -15.31 1.56
CA LEU A 156 8.76 -14.25 1.97
C LEU A 156 9.82 -14.79 2.94
N GLY A 157 9.40 -15.58 3.94
CA GLY A 157 10.30 -16.21 4.90
C GLY A 157 11.31 -17.16 4.26
N GLU A 158 10.91 -17.94 3.25
CA GLU A 158 11.83 -18.81 2.51
C GLU A 158 12.87 -18.01 1.71
N THR A 159 12.45 -16.93 1.04
CA THR A 159 13.39 -16.03 0.35
C THR A 159 14.36 -15.37 1.34
N ALA A 160 13.85 -14.77 2.41
CA ALA A 160 14.67 -14.14 3.44
C ALA A 160 15.69 -15.10 4.07
N ARG A 161 15.30 -16.36 4.35
CA ARG A 161 16.23 -17.39 4.87
C ARG A 161 17.33 -17.77 3.89
N ARG A 162 17.03 -17.79 2.59
CA ARG A 162 18.03 -18.07 1.55
C ARG A 162 19.02 -16.92 1.42
N SER A 163 18.52 -15.69 1.38
CA SER A 163 19.35 -14.48 1.26
C SER A 163 20.29 -14.31 2.45
N ILE A 164 19.84 -14.53 3.70
CA ILE A 164 20.69 -14.36 4.89
C ILE A 164 21.64 -15.56 5.16
N SER A 165 21.63 -16.59 4.31
CA SER A 165 22.32 -17.87 4.61
C SER A 165 23.83 -17.73 4.76
N ASP A 166 24.44 -16.77 4.06
CA ASP A 166 25.87 -16.44 4.15
C ASP A 166 26.19 -15.32 5.17
N ARG A 167 25.16 -14.88 5.92
CA ARG A 167 25.16 -13.76 6.89
C ARG A 167 25.47 -12.40 6.27
N ARG A 168 25.27 -12.25 4.97
CA ARG A 168 25.33 -10.97 4.26
C ARG A 168 24.04 -10.81 3.47
N ILE A 169 23.74 -9.55 3.15
CA ILE A 169 22.65 -9.20 2.24
C ILE A 169 23.29 -8.34 1.17
N THR A 170 23.27 -8.83 -0.06
CA THR A 170 23.69 -8.07 -1.24
C THR A 170 22.58 -7.10 -1.67
N ALA A 171 22.92 -6.13 -2.52
CA ALA A 171 21.92 -5.19 -3.05
C ALA A 171 20.82 -5.91 -3.85
N GLU A 172 21.19 -6.94 -4.63
CA GLU A 172 20.23 -7.77 -5.38
C GLU A 172 19.29 -8.54 -4.44
N GLU A 173 19.82 -9.10 -3.35
CA GLU A 173 19.00 -9.80 -2.34
C GLU A 173 18.10 -8.86 -1.54
N ALA A 174 18.58 -7.65 -1.22
CA ALA A 174 17.76 -6.63 -0.59
C ALA A 174 16.60 -6.23 -1.51
N GLU A 175 16.88 -5.99 -2.80
CA GLU A 175 15.86 -5.69 -3.80
C GLU A 175 14.84 -6.82 -3.96
N ASP A 176 15.29 -8.08 -3.98
CA ASP A 176 14.40 -9.25 -4.03
C ASP A 176 13.48 -9.32 -2.79
N ILE A 177 14.03 -9.14 -1.59
CA ILE A 177 13.25 -9.16 -0.34
C ILE A 177 12.26 -7.99 -0.32
N CYS A 178 12.70 -6.77 -0.67
CA CYS A 178 11.85 -5.59 -0.80
C CYS A 178 10.72 -5.83 -1.80
N GLY A 179 11.00 -6.46 -2.94
CA GLY A 179 10.00 -6.83 -3.95
C GLY A 179 8.95 -7.79 -3.41
N TRP A 180 9.36 -8.79 -2.61
CA TRP A 180 8.43 -9.71 -1.94
C TRP A 180 7.60 -9.02 -0.87
N ILE A 181 8.20 -8.15 -0.05
CA ILE A 181 7.51 -7.35 0.95
C ILE A 181 6.47 -6.45 0.28
N ALA A 182 6.87 -5.78 -0.79
CA ALA A 182 6.00 -4.94 -1.59
C ALA A 182 4.80 -5.79 -2.05
N HIS A 183 5.02 -6.94 -2.68
CA HIS A 183 3.93 -7.84 -3.08
C HIS A 183 2.99 -8.19 -1.91
N LEU A 184 3.55 -8.60 -0.77
CA LEU A 184 2.81 -8.99 0.42
C LEU A 184 1.93 -7.85 0.98
N VAL A 185 2.51 -6.66 1.11
CA VAL A 185 1.88 -5.47 1.70
C VAL A 185 0.82 -4.88 0.75
N GLY A 186 1.05 -4.97 -0.55
CA GLY A 186 0.08 -4.54 -1.55
C GLY A 186 -1.13 -5.43 -1.70
N ASP A 187 -0.96 -6.73 -1.54
CA ASP A 187 -2.10 -7.65 -1.49
C ASP A 187 -2.98 -7.35 -0.28
N SER A 188 -2.39 -6.87 0.83
CA SER A 188 -3.15 -6.45 2.02
C SER A 188 -3.95 -5.16 1.81
N ALA A 189 -3.45 -4.22 1.02
CA ALA A 189 -4.17 -2.97 0.71
C ALA A 189 -5.55 -3.23 0.09
N THR A 190 -5.68 -4.30 -0.70
CA THR A 190 -6.97 -4.73 -1.29
C THR A 190 -7.97 -5.20 -0.23
N ASP A 191 -7.49 -5.68 0.92
CA ASP A 191 -8.27 -6.14 2.07
C ASP A 191 -8.49 -5.06 3.15
N THR A 192 -7.66 -4.01 3.19
CA THR A 192 -7.69 -2.94 4.20
C THR A 192 -8.38 -1.66 3.70
N GLY A 193 -8.38 -1.39 2.40
CA GLY A 193 -8.88 -0.14 1.81
C GLY A 193 -7.98 1.06 2.09
N LEU A 194 -6.72 0.84 2.47
CA LEU A 194 -5.72 1.87 2.71
C LEU A 194 -4.60 1.74 1.68
N PRO A 195 -4.12 2.84 1.08
CA PRO A 195 -2.92 2.83 0.25
C PRO A 195 -1.70 2.63 1.15
N THR A 196 -1.29 1.39 1.32
CA THR A 196 -0.12 0.98 2.11
C THR A 196 1.20 1.32 1.38
N PHE A 197 2.29 1.69 2.07
CA PHE A 197 3.58 1.88 1.38
C PHE A 197 3.95 0.71 0.46
N GLY A 198 4.47 1.07 -0.71
CA GLY A 198 4.66 0.20 -1.88
C GLY A 198 3.52 0.25 -2.90
N ASN A 199 2.38 0.89 -2.61
CA ASN A 199 1.21 1.00 -3.50
C ASN A 199 1.06 2.33 -4.26
N VAL A 200 2.16 3.03 -4.50
CA VAL A 200 2.38 3.37 -5.92
C VAL A 200 3.14 2.17 -6.44
N GLY A 201 2.43 1.23 -7.08
CA GLY A 201 3.15 0.30 -7.93
C GLY A 201 4.04 1.18 -8.81
N VAL A 202 5.36 1.08 -8.65
CA VAL A 202 6.29 1.49 -9.68
C VAL A 202 6.02 0.51 -10.80
N ILE A 203 4.94 0.75 -11.54
CA ILE A 203 4.74 0.10 -12.81
C ILE A 203 5.82 0.72 -13.65
N ASP A 204 6.84 -0.07 -13.99
CA ASP A 204 8.02 0.43 -14.66
C ASP A 204 7.62 1.29 -15.88
N GLY A 205 8.07 2.54 -15.84
CA GLY A 205 7.71 3.64 -16.72
C GLY A 205 6.29 4.21 -16.58
N ALA A 206 5.69 4.22 -15.39
CA ALA A 206 4.64 5.19 -15.07
C ALA A 206 5.17 6.62 -15.25
N LEU A 207 4.31 7.55 -15.68
CA LEU A 207 4.71 8.96 -15.76
C LEU A 207 5.11 9.44 -14.36
N GLU A 208 6.27 10.08 -14.27
CA GLU A 208 6.78 10.63 -13.00
C GLU A 208 6.21 12.03 -12.72
N ASP A 209 5.63 12.67 -13.74
CA ASP A 209 5.17 14.06 -13.69
C ASP A 209 3.82 14.21 -14.42
N ALA A 210 2.82 14.70 -13.69
CA ALA A 210 1.48 14.97 -14.20
C ALA A 210 1.48 16.03 -15.31
N SER A 211 2.48 16.92 -15.37
CA SER A 211 2.61 17.92 -16.44
C SER A 211 2.85 17.30 -17.82
N ARG A 212 3.30 16.04 -17.87
CA ARG A 212 3.52 15.27 -19.10
C ARG A 212 2.24 14.59 -19.62
N LEU A 213 1.15 14.60 -18.85
CA LEU A 213 -0.12 14.04 -19.24
C LEU A 213 -0.87 15.00 -20.16
N VAL A 214 -1.04 14.62 -21.43
CA VAL A 214 -1.76 15.42 -22.43
C VAL A 214 -3.09 14.74 -22.73
N ILE A 215 -4.22 15.38 -22.44
CA ILE A 215 -5.54 14.79 -22.70
C ILE A 215 -6.00 14.96 -24.17
N PRO A 216 -5.86 16.14 -24.81
CA PRO A 216 -6.41 16.35 -26.15
C PRO A 216 -5.82 15.40 -27.20
N SER A 217 -6.70 14.78 -28.01
CA SER A 217 -6.39 13.86 -29.10
C SER A 217 -5.59 12.62 -28.67
N ARG A 218 -5.70 12.19 -27.41
CA ARG A 218 -5.02 11.00 -26.87
C ARG A 218 -6.02 9.93 -26.45
N MET A 219 -5.62 8.66 -26.65
CA MET A 219 -6.44 7.52 -26.28
C MET A 219 -6.08 7.00 -24.89
N PHE A 220 -7.08 6.98 -24.01
CA PHE A 220 -7.01 6.45 -22.66
C PHE A 220 -7.65 5.06 -22.57
N VAL A 221 -7.09 4.21 -21.74
CA VAL A 221 -7.73 2.98 -21.26
C VAL A 221 -7.71 3.01 -19.74
N LEU A 222 -8.85 2.74 -19.12
CA LEU A 222 -9.00 2.76 -17.66
C LEU A 222 -8.98 1.32 -17.12
N THR A 223 -8.19 1.06 -16.07
CA THR A 223 -8.14 -0.23 -15.37
C THR A 223 -8.09 -0.04 -13.85
N GLY A 224 -8.68 -0.98 -13.09
CA GLY A 224 -8.87 -0.87 -11.65
C GLY A 224 -10.10 -0.04 -11.21
N LYS A 225 -10.40 -0.06 -9.91
CA LYS A 225 -11.48 0.72 -9.29
C LYS A 225 -10.98 2.09 -8.86
N PHE A 226 -11.60 3.15 -9.38
CA PHE A 226 -11.19 4.53 -9.18
C PHE A 226 -11.91 5.15 -7.97
N ALA A 227 -11.14 5.81 -7.11
CA ALA A 227 -11.60 6.61 -5.98
C ALA A 227 -12.22 7.96 -6.43
N ILE A 228 -11.73 8.56 -7.53
CA ILE A 228 -12.24 9.85 -8.04
C ILE A 228 -13.64 9.74 -8.67
N GLY A 229 -14.13 8.53 -8.92
CA GLY A 229 -15.50 8.28 -9.36
C GLY A 229 -15.66 7.09 -10.31
N PRO A 230 -16.89 6.81 -10.77
CA PRO A 230 -17.15 5.70 -11.69
C PRO A 230 -16.38 5.85 -13.01
N ARG A 231 -15.85 4.76 -13.58
CA ARG A 231 -15.12 4.77 -14.88
C ARG A 231 -15.83 5.54 -15.98
N LYS A 232 -17.16 5.41 -16.07
CA LYS A 232 -17.96 6.09 -17.08
C LYS A 232 -17.88 7.62 -16.93
N VAL A 233 -17.92 8.11 -15.69
CA VAL A 233 -17.83 9.53 -15.35
C VAL A 233 -16.43 10.06 -15.66
N ILE A 234 -15.39 9.30 -15.32
CA ILE A 234 -13.99 9.64 -15.67
C ILE A 234 -13.81 9.69 -17.19
N ALA A 235 -14.35 8.71 -17.91
CA ALA A 235 -14.30 8.67 -19.37
C ALA A 235 -15.01 9.86 -20.02
N GLU A 236 -16.16 10.27 -19.49
CA GLU A 236 -16.87 11.48 -19.93
C GLU A 236 -16.00 12.72 -19.75
N MET A 237 -15.34 12.87 -18.59
CA MET A 237 -14.43 14.01 -18.33
C MET A 237 -13.19 14.04 -19.23
N ILE A 238 -12.66 12.87 -19.60
CA ILE A 238 -11.58 12.75 -20.59
C ILE A 238 -12.07 13.23 -21.96
N CYS A 239 -13.27 12.81 -22.37
CA CYS A 239 -13.87 13.21 -23.64
C CYS A 239 -14.22 14.70 -23.70
N GLU A 240 -14.71 15.29 -22.60
CA GLU A 240 -14.97 16.73 -22.50
C GLU A 240 -13.71 17.57 -22.71
N ARG A 241 -12.53 17.03 -22.35
CA ARG A 241 -11.22 17.65 -22.54
C ARG A 241 -10.54 17.25 -23.86
N GLY A 242 -11.30 16.65 -24.78
CA GLY A 242 -10.85 16.31 -26.14
C GLY A 242 -10.03 15.03 -26.27
N GLY A 243 -10.00 14.19 -25.24
CA GLY A 243 -9.42 12.85 -25.31
C GLY A 243 -10.41 11.79 -25.77
N ASP A 244 -9.90 10.62 -26.16
CA ASP A 244 -10.70 9.44 -26.48
C ASP A 244 -10.47 8.36 -25.42
N TRP A 245 -11.42 7.43 -25.27
CA TRP A 245 -11.25 6.29 -24.38
C TRP A 245 -11.70 4.97 -25.00
N LYS A 246 -11.11 3.86 -24.55
CA LYS A 246 -11.53 2.49 -24.90
C LYS A 246 -11.50 1.58 -23.68
N GLU A 247 -12.30 0.52 -23.73
CA GLU A 247 -12.32 -0.52 -22.68
C GLU A 247 -11.08 -1.41 -22.70
N THR A 248 -10.47 -1.60 -23.87
CA THR A 248 -9.41 -2.58 -24.10
C THR A 248 -8.16 -1.91 -24.66
N VAL A 249 -6.99 -2.32 -24.15
CA VAL A 249 -5.67 -1.88 -24.62
C VAL A 249 -5.44 -2.31 -26.07
N CYS A 250 -5.08 -1.37 -26.94
CA CYS A 250 -4.78 -1.63 -28.34
C CYS A 250 -3.58 -0.80 -28.82
N GLY A 251 -3.14 -0.99 -30.07
CA GLY A 251 -1.97 -0.30 -30.61
C GLY A 251 -2.10 1.21 -30.76
N GLN A 252 -3.30 1.76 -30.56
CA GLN A 252 -3.56 3.21 -30.56
C GLN A 252 -3.62 3.79 -29.13
N THR A 253 -3.51 2.96 -28.08
CA THR A 253 -3.55 3.43 -26.70
C THR A 253 -2.33 4.31 -26.42
N ASP A 254 -2.56 5.55 -25.97
CA ASP A 254 -1.51 6.46 -25.54
C ASP A 254 -1.26 6.32 -24.04
N TYR A 255 -2.32 6.20 -23.24
CA TYR A 255 -2.25 6.11 -21.79
C TYR A 255 -3.07 4.93 -21.24
N LEU A 256 -2.45 4.08 -20.42
CA LEU A 256 -3.16 3.16 -19.54
C LEU A 256 -3.24 3.79 -18.15
N VAL A 257 -4.45 4.16 -17.74
CA VAL A 257 -4.71 4.70 -16.40
C VAL A 257 -5.01 3.57 -15.44
N VAL A 258 -4.20 3.48 -14.40
CA VAL A 258 -4.29 2.48 -13.35
C VAL A 258 -4.84 3.15 -12.10
N ALA A 259 -5.98 2.65 -11.63
CA ALA A 259 -6.59 3.14 -10.41
C ALA A 259 -5.70 2.90 -9.18
N ALA A 260 -5.82 3.74 -8.17
CA ALA A 260 -5.03 3.61 -6.94
C ALA A 260 -5.33 2.28 -6.21
N GLU A 261 -6.54 1.74 -6.37
CA GLU A 261 -6.96 0.44 -5.83
C GLU A 261 -6.63 -0.75 -6.76
N ALA A 262 -5.88 -0.56 -7.85
CA ALA A 262 -5.55 -1.67 -8.74
C ALA A 262 -4.67 -2.70 -7.99
N SER A 263 -5.29 -3.84 -7.67
CA SER A 263 -4.70 -4.99 -6.98
C SER A 263 -3.36 -5.41 -7.60
N ARG A 264 -2.38 -5.75 -6.74
CA ARG A 264 -1.07 -6.29 -7.15
C ARG A 264 -1.16 -7.67 -7.82
N ASP A 265 -2.27 -8.39 -7.69
CA ASP A 265 -2.60 -9.60 -8.48
C ASP A 265 -3.04 -9.28 -9.92
N TRP A 266 -2.50 -8.23 -10.53
CA TRP A 266 -2.79 -7.94 -11.93
C TRP A 266 -2.36 -9.10 -12.84
N LYS A 267 -1.30 -9.84 -12.50
CA LYS A 267 -0.87 -11.02 -13.26
C LYS A 267 -1.93 -12.14 -13.33
N HIS A 268 -2.87 -12.21 -12.38
CA HIS A 268 -3.89 -13.26 -12.31
C HIS A 268 -5.35 -12.77 -12.30
N SER A 269 -5.58 -11.45 -12.25
CA SER A 269 -6.92 -10.85 -12.33
C SER A 269 -7.27 -10.40 -13.75
N HIS A 270 -8.58 -10.32 -14.05
CA HIS A 270 -9.06 -9.75 -15.31
C HIS A 270 -8.55 -8.32 -15.56
N GLU A 271 -8.24 -7.55 -14.50
CA GLU A 271 -7.79 -6.16 -14.58
C GLU A 271 -6.33 -6.03 -15.00
N GLY A 272 -5.48 -7.02 -14.72
CA GLY A 272 -4.08 -6.95 -15.12
C GLY A 272 -3.71 -7.59 -16.43
N THR A 273 -4.65 -8.28 -17.10
CA THR A 273 -4.50 -8.58 -18.53
C THR A 273 -4.27 -7.31 -19.36
N LYS A 274 -4.86 -6.17 -18.95
CA LYS A 274 -4.63 -4.85 -19.58
C LYS A 274 -3.22 -4.32 -19.29
N ILE A 275 -2.72 -4.50 -18.06
CA ILE A 275 -1.37 -4.08 -17.67
C ILE A 275 -0.32 -4.91 -18.43
N ILE A 276 -0.46 -6.25 -18.46
CA ILE A 276 0.38 -7.14 -19.30
C ILE A 276 0.39 -6.64 -20.75
N ARG A 277 -0.80 -6.45 -21.32
CA ARG A 277 -0.94 -6.08 -22.73
C ARG A 277 -0.32 -4.71 -23.03
N ALA A 278 -0.44 -3.76 -22.11
CA ALA A 278 0.20 -2.46 -22.23
C ALA A 278 1.73 -2.58 -22.18
N MET A 279 2.28 -3.37 -21.25
CA MET A 279 3.72 -3.61 -21.17
C MET A 279 4.27 -4.27 -22.44
N GLU A 280 3.57 -5.27 -23.00
CA GLU A 280 3.97 -5.93 -24.26
C GLU A 280 3.98 -4.96 -25.46
N LEU A 281 3.00 -4.06 -25.55
CA LEU A 281 2.95 -3.06 -26.62
C LEU A 281 4.07 -2.02 -26.44
N ARG A 282 4.37 -1.68 -25.19
CA ARG A 282 5.41 -0.72 -24.85
C ARG A 282 6.80 -1.25 -25.17
N GLU A 283 7.09 -2.52 -24.87
CA GLU A 283 8.35 -3.16 -25.25
C GLU A 283 8.57 -3.15 -26.78
N LYS A 284 7.48 -3.27 -27.55
CA LYS A 284 7.53 -3.31 -29.04
C LYS A 284 7.52 -1.94 -29.71
N GLY A 285 6.88 -0.94 -29.09
CA GLY A 285 6.56 0.33 -29.75
C GLY A 285 6.67 1.58 -28.88
N GLY A 286 7.18 1.44 -27.65
CA GLY A 286 7.39 2.55 -26.70
C GLY A 286 6.12 3.13 -26.07
N ARG A 287 4.94 2.54 -26.33
CA ARG A 287 3.62 2.99 -25.83
C ARG A 287 2.71 1.80 -25.51
N PRO A 288 1.70 1.95 -24.63
CA PRO A 288 1.26 3.17 -23.93
C PRO A 288 2.11 3.55 -22.72
N ASP A 289 2.03 4.83 -22.32
CA ASP A 289 2.52 5.30 -21.02
C ASP A 289 1.54 4.91 -19.91
N LEU A 290 2.07 4.65 -18.73
CA LEU A 290 1.28 4.27 -17.56
C LEU A 290 1.00 5.51 -16.71
N VAL A 291 -0.26 5.69 -16.32
CA VAL A 291 -0.72 6.86 -15.57
C VAL A 291 -1.42 6.37 -14.33
N LEU A 292 -1.06 6.89 -13.17
CA LEU A 292 -1.74 6.56 -11.92
C LEU A 292 -2.91 7.51 -11.70
N GLU A 293 -3.94 7.02 -11.02
CA GLU A 293 -5.13 7.80 -10.70
C GLU A 293 -4.84 9.18 -10.07
N PRO A 294 -3.92 9.35 -9.09
CA PRO A 294 -3.61 10.67 -8.55
C PRO A 294 -3.10 11.68 -9.60
N MET A 295 -2.42 11.20 -10.65
CA MET A 295 -1.98 12.06 -11.75
C MET A 295 -3.14 12.44 -12.67
N LEU A 296 -4.01 11.48 -12.98
CA LEU A 296 -5.21 11.77 -13.76
C LEU A 296 -6.12 12.75 -13.01
N ALA A 297 -6.29 12.58 -11.70
CA ALA A 297 -7.07 13.46 -10.85
C ALA A 297 -6.59 14.92 -10.96
N LYS A 298 -5.29 15.15 -10.82
CA LYS A 298 -4.68 16.48 -11.00
C LYS A 298 -4.92 17.05 -12.39
N ALA A 299 -4.83 16.24 -13.45
CA ALA A 299 -5.07 16.70 -14.83
C ALA A 299 -6.56 16.94 -15.15
N LEU A 300 -7.46 16.40 -14.32
CA LEU A 300 -8.91 16.63 -14.40
C LEU A 300 -9.40 17.70 -13.41
N ASP A 301 -8.49 18.42 -12.76
CA ASP A 301 -8.76 19.49 -11.79
C ASP A 301 -9.56 19.02 -10.55
N PHE A 302 -9.29 17.80 -10.07
CA PHE A 302 -9.76 17.30 -8.77
C PHE A 302 -8.83 17.66 -7.62
#